data_AF-A0A7K3XEE6-F1
#
_entry.id   AF-A0A7K3XEE6-F1
#
_cell.length_a   1.000
_cell.length_b   1.000
_cell.length_c   1.000
_cell.angle_alpha   90.00
_cell.angle_beta   90.00
_cell.angle_gamma   90.00
#
_symmetry.space_group_name_H-M   'P 1'
#
loop_
_entity.id
_entity.type
_entity.pdbx_description
1 polymer ?
#
loop_
_entity_poly.entity_id
_entity_poly.type
_entity_poly.pdbx_seq_one_letter_code
_entity_poly.pdbx_strand_id
1 'polypeptide(L)'
;MPYLPFHNICPSTAEKETRVITLQQNDNEFHLPQGDYVFIELFCDECDCRRVFLQVFMNQKIVATIAYGWEKLSFYKKAFKGFNEKDIKEVKGPTLDSFLYQSDTSDRVLKMFYKILFSDKVYLDRIEKHYDQFKKALKTISD
;
A
#
# COMPACT_ATOMS: atom_id res chain seq x y z
N MET A 1 6.29 14.60 -4.49
CA MET A 1 5.15 13.73 -4.12
C MET A 1 5.36 13.23 -2.70
N PRO A 2 4.98 14.04 -1.70
CA PRO A 2 4.77 13.55 -0.35
C PRO A 2 3.65 12.50 -0.37
N TYR A 3 3.83 11.42 0.37
CA TYR A 3 2.77 10.47 0.65
C TYR A 3 2.46 10.59 2.14
N LEU A 4 1.20 10.87 2.48
CA LEU A 4 0.77 11.02 3.87
C LEU A 4 0.10 9.74 4.35
N PRO A 5 0.35 9.31 5.60
CA PRO A 5 -0.36 8.18 6.18
C PRO A 5 -1.88 8.45 6.26
N PHE A 6 -2.69 7.49 5.83
CA PHE A 6 -4.14 7.59 5.86
C PHE A 6 -4.68 7.86 7.27
N HIS A 7 -4.09 7.25 8.29
CA HIS A 7 -4.50 7.43 9.68
C HIS A 7 -4.32 8.87 10.21
N ASN A 8 -3.43 9.67 9.62
CA ASN A 8 -3.29 11.08 10.00
C ASN A 8 -4.46 11.94 9.51
N ILE A 9 -5.07 11.55 8.38
CA ILE A 9 -6.14 12.33 7.74
C ILE A 9 -7.52 11.76 8.07
N CYS A 10 -7.62 10.44 8.27
CA CYS A 10 -8.88 9.72 8.52
C CYS A 10 -8.75 8.74 9.70
N PRO A 11 -8.41 9.23 10.91
CA PRO A 11 -8.03 8.39 12.04
C PRO A 11 -9.11 7.38 12.45
N SER A 12 -10.38 7.81 12.53
CA SER A 12 -11.48 6.95 12.99
C SER A 12 -11.78 5.78 12.04
N THR A 13 -11.55 5.96 10.73
CA THR A 13 -11.65 4.86 9.76
C THR A 13 -10.43 3.96 9.87
N ALA A 14 -9.23 4.56 9.90
CA ALA A 14 -7.98 3.80 9.97
C ALA A 14 -7.91 2.90 11.22
N GLU A 15 -8.36 3.36 12.38
CA GLU A 15 -8.42 2.57 13.62
C GLU A 15 -9.21 1.26 13.45
N LYS A 16 -10.27 1.28 12.65
CA LYS A 16 -11.17 0.13 12.47
C LYS A 16 -10.81 -0.75 11.27
N GLU A 17 -10.23 -0.14 10.23
CA GLU A 17 -10.12 -0.77 8.92
C GLU A 17 -8.67 -1.07 8.50
N THR A 18 -7.66 -0.62 9.26
CA THR A 18 -6.25 -0.96 9.02
C THR A 18 -6.08 -2.48 9.02
N ARG A 19 -5.46 -3.00 7.97
CA ARG A 19 -5.30 -4.45 7.82
C ARG A 19 -4.11 -4.95 8.61
N VAL A 20 -4.35 -5.99 9.40
CA VAL A 20 -3.33 -6.76 10.09
C VAL A 20 -3.41 -8.21 9.62
N ILE A 21 -2.25 -8.79 9.30
CA ILE A 21 -2.10 -10.24 9.14
C ILE A 21 -1.31 -10.75 10.33
N THR A 22 -1.91 -11.67 11.09
CA THR A 22 -1.26 -12.33 12.22
C THR A 22 -0.76 -13.70 11.79
N LEU A 23 0.57 -13.87 11.80
CA LEU A 23 1.18 -15.19 11.64
C LEU A 23 1.37 -15.82 13.01
N GLN A 24 0.84 -17.03 13.19
CA GLN A 24 0.80 -17.73 14.48
C GLN A 24 2.02 -18.62 14.75
N GLN A 25 2.79 -18.95 13.72
CA GLN A 25 3.97 -19.83 13.83
C GLN A 25 5.08 -19.38 12.88
N ASN A 26 6.34 -19.67 13.25
CA ASN A 26 7.51 -19.33 12.43
C ASN A 26 7.64 -20.25 11.18
N ASP A 27 7.21 -21.50 11.26
CA ASP A 27 7.17 -22.44 10.13
C ASP A 27 5.87 -22.27 9.34
N ASN A 28 5.61 -21.04 8.90
CA ASN A 28 4.50 -20.74 8.00
C ASN A 28 4.98 -20.79 6.54
N GLU A 29 4.02 -20.90 5.62
CA GLU A 29 4.30 -21.01 4.19
C GLU A 29 5.13 -19.85 3.60
N PHE A 30 5.11 -18.68 4.24
CA PHE A 30 5.85 -17.51 3.80
C PHE A 30 7.28 -17.47 4.37
N HIS A 31 7.64 -18.37 5.29
CA HIS A 31 8.92 -18.38 6.02
C HIS A 31 9.21 -17.02 6.66
N LEU A 32 8.17 -16.41 7.21
CA LEU A 32 8.20 -15.12 7.89
C LEU A 32 8.19 -15.34 9.42
N PRO A 33 8.84 -14.47 10.21
CA PRO A 33 8.69 -14.51 11.66
C PRO A 33 7.23 -14.40 12.11
N GLN A 34 6.88 -15.11 13.18
CA GLN A 34 5.60 -15.01 13.88
C GLN A 34 5.37 -13.57 14.36
N GLY A 35 4.14 -13.09 14.22
CA GLY A 35 3.73 -11.78 14.72
C GLY A 35 2.70 -11.10 13.84
N ASP A 36 2.42 -9.85 14.18
CA ASP A 36 1.47 -8.99 13.46
C ASP A 36 2.19 -8.17 12.39
N TYR A 37 1.71 -8.29 11.16
CA TYR A 37 2.11 -7.50 10.02
C TYR A 37 1.03 -6.47 9.75
N VAL A 38 1.30 -5.21 10.09
CA VAL A 38 0.35 -4.10 9.99
C VAL A 38 0.58 -3.35 8.70
N PHE A 39 -0.44 -3.26 7.85
CA PHE A 39 -0.37 -2.63 6.52
C PHE A 39 -0.88 -1.20 6.58
N ILE A 40 0.03 -0.25 6.78
CA ILE A 40 -0.30 1.18 6.84
C ILE A 40 -0.37 1.74 5.42
N GLU A 41 -1.49 2.35 5.08
CA GLU A 41 -1.73 3.00 3.80
C GLU A 41 -1.17 4.43 3.79
N LEU A 42 -0.43 4.77 2.74
CA LEU A 42 0.01 6.12 2.45
C LEU A 42 -0.49 6.53 1.06
N PHE A 43 -1.06 7.73 0.97
CA PHE A 43 -1.64 8.29 -0.24
C PHE A 43 -1.00 9.62 -0.60
N CYS A 44 -0.89 9.91 -1.89
CA CYS A 44 -0.38 11.21 -2.38
C CYS A 44 -1.38 12.31 -2.00
N ASP A 45 -0.91 13.43 -1.47
CA ASP A 45 -1.72 14.61 -1.17
C ASP A 45 -1.84 15.55 -2.38
N GLU A 46 -0.80 15.67 -3.18
CA GLU A 46 -0.71 16.62 -4.30
C GLU A 46 -1.56 16.25 -5.54
N CYS A 47 -1.74 14.96 -5.88
CA CYS A 47 -2.33 14.58 -7.17
C CYS A 47 -3.26 13.36 -7.14
N ASP A 48 -4.10 13.19 -8.17
CA ASP A 48 -5.00 12.03 -8.31
C ASP A 48 -4.26 10.81 -8.91
N CYS A 49 -3.20 10.34 -8.25
CA CYS A 49 -2.37 9.26 -8.81
C CYS A 49 -3.02 7.88 -8.74
N ARG A 50 -4.08 7.69 -7.94
CA ARG A 50 -4.79 6.41 -7.76
C ARG A 50 -3.85 5.24 -7.47
N ARG A 51 -3.01 5.45 -6.46
CA ARG A 51 -1.98 4.52 -5.98
C ARG A 51 -1.91 4.59 -4.47
N VAL A 52 -1.56 3.48 -3.85
CA VAL A 52 -1.27 3.34 -2.43
C VAL A 52 0.17 2.86 -2.24
N PHE A 53 0.81 3.36 -1.20
CA PHE A 53 2.00 2.75 -0.63
C PHE A 53 1.59 2.08 0.67
N LEU A 54 1.83 0.77 0.77
CA LEU A 54 1.58 -0.02 1.96
C LEU A 54 2.91 -0.18 2.70
N GLN A 55 3.11 0.61 3.75
CA GLN A 55 4.22 0.38 4.68
C GLN A 55 3.82 -0.72 5.65
N VAL A 56 4.53 -1.85 5.57
CA VAL A 56 4.26 -3.02 6.40
C VAL A 56 5.15 -2.95 7.63
N PHE A 57 4.54 -2.91 8.80
CA PHE A 57 5.23 -2.89 10.09
C PHE A 57 5.17 -4.26 10.77
N MET A 58 6.28 -4.64 11.37
CA MET A 58 6.37 -5.73 12.34
C MET A 58 7.21 -5.25 13.52
N ASN A 59 6.68 -5.39 14.76
CA ASN A 59 7.37 -4.93 15.98
C ASN A 59 7.85 -3.46 15.87
N GLN A 60 6.98 -2.57 15.36
CA GLN A 60 7.25 -1.13 15.15
C GLN A 60 8.37 -0.82 14.14
N LYS A 61 8.85 -1.81 13.37
CA LYS A 61 9.83 -1.63 12.30
C LYS A 61 9.17 -1.86 10.95
N ILE A 62 9.52 -1.03 9.96
CA ILE A 62 9.14 -1.28 8.57
C ILE A 62 9.89 -2.54 8.11
N VAL A 63 9.16 -3.52 7.57
CA VAL A 63 9.72 -4.74 6.99
C VAL A 63 9.57 -4.80 5.47
N ALA A 64 8.60 -4.07 4.92
CA ALA A 64 8.45 -3.90 3.48
C ALA A 64 7.69 -2.60 3.18
N THR A 65 7.93 -2.04 2.00
CA THR A 65 7.04 -1.04 1.41
C THR A 65 6.55 -1.52 0.05
N ILE A 66 5.23 -1.75 -0.07
CA ILE A 66 4.60 -2.26 -1.29
C ILE A 66 3.85 -1.14 -1.98
N ALA A 67 4.16 -0.85 -3.24
CA ALA A 67 3.42 0.11 -4.05
C ALA A 67 2.37 -0.60 -4.91
N TYR A 68 1.14 -0.09 -4.96
CA TYR A 68 0.06 -0.66 -5.77
C TYR A 68 -0.82 0.43 -6.37
N GLY A 69 -1.17 0.26 -7.65
CA GLY A 69 -2.13 1.08 -8.39
C GLY A 69 -3.25 0.22 -9.00
N TRP A 70 -4.49 0.60 -8.71
CA TRP A 70 -5.68 -0.14 -9.13
C TRP A 70 -6.13 0.13 -10.57
N GLU A 71 -5.73 1.25 -11.16
CA GLU A 71 -6.16 1.62 -12.52
C GLU A 71 -5.56 0.73 -13.61
N LYS A 72 -6.15 0.81 -14.81
CA LYS A 72 -5.58 0.16 -16.00
C LYS A 72 -4.22 0.77 -16.36
N LEU A 73 -3.34 -0.02 -16.98
CA LEU A 73 -2.02 0.46 -17.43
C LEU A 73 -2.10 1.73 -18.30
N SER A 74 -3.16 1.90 -19.11
CA SER A 74 -3.37 3.08 -19.94
C SER A 74 -3.54 4.38 -19.14
N PHE A 75 -4.15 4.31 -17.95
CA PHE A 75 -4.23 5.45 -17.03
C PHE A 75 -2.83 5.89 -16.61
N TYR A 76 -2.00 4.94 -16.16
CA TYR A 76 -0.64 5.24 -15.71
C TYR A 76 0.25 5.73 -16.85
N LYS A 77 0.14 5.17 -18.06
CA LYS A 77 0.84 5.69 -19.25
C LYS A 77 0.52 7.16 -19.54
N LYS A 78 -0.75 7.58 -19.29
CA LYS A 78 -1.19 8.96 -19.50
C LYS A 78 -0.76 9.88 -18.35
N ALA A 79 -0.82 9.40 -17.10
CA ALA A 79 -0.49 10.17 -15.91
C ALA A 79 1.03 10.38 -15.73
N PHE A 80 1.83 9.37 -16.09
CA PHE A 80 3.30 9.37 -15.94
C PHE A 80 3.98 9.44 -17.33
N LYS A 81 3.72 10.51 -18.08
CA LYS A 81 4.33 10.70 -19.41
C LYS A 81 5.86 10.75 -19.29
N GLY A 82 6.56 10.07 -20.19
CA GLY A 82 8.02 9.99 -20.22
C GLY A 82 8.60 8.75 -19.53
N PHE A 83 7.77 8.01 -18.78
CA PHE A 83 8.16 6.73 -18.19
C PHE A 83 8.14 5.64 -19.27
N ASN A 84 9.11 4.73 -19.21
CA ASN A 84 9.16 3.59 -20.12
C ASN A 84 8.14 2.51 -19.69
N GLU A 85 7.95 1.45 -20.49
CA GLU A 85 6.96 0.41 -20.18
C GLU A 85 7.24 -0.33 -18.86
N LYS A 86 8.52 -0.57 -18.53
CA LYS A 86 8.92 -1.22 -17.27
C LYS A 86 8.55 -0.33 -16.09
N ASP A 87 8.88 0.95 -16.16
CA ASP A 87 8.58 1.91 -15.09
C ASP A 87 7.06 2.02 -14.89
N ILE A 88 6.27 2.02 -15.98
CA ILE A 88 4.80 2.05 -15.89
C ILE A 88 4.24 0.78 -15.22
N LYS A 89 4.83 -0.40 -15.47
CA LYS A 89 4.44 -1.64 -14.80
C LYS A 89 4.76 -1.59 -13.31
N GLU A 90 5.90 -1.03 -12.93
CA GLU A 90 6.29 -0.82 -11.53
C GLU A 90 5.40 0.20 -10.83
N VAL A 91 5.06 1.31 -11.51
CA VAL A 91 4.08 2.29 -11.03
C VAL A 91 2.74 1.62 -10.75
N LYS A 92 2.27 0.74 -11.64
CA LYS A 92 1.03 0.00 -11.41
C LYS A 92 1.17 -1.02 -10.26
N GLY A 93 2.27 -1.75 -10.18
CA GLY A 93 2.47 -2.79 -9.17
C GLY A 93 1.40 -3.90 -9.19
N PRO A 94 1.22 -4.63 -8.07
CA PRO A 94 1.93 -4.44 -6.82
C PRO A 94 3.41 -4.84 -6.91
N THR A 95 4.31 -4.03 -6.37
CA THR A 95 5.76 -4.33 -6.31
C THR A 95 6.35 -3.80 -5.00
N LEU A 96 7.52 -4.28 -4.60
CA LEU A 96 8.32 -3.57 -3.62
C LEU A 96 8.74 -2.23 -4.23
N ASP A 97 8.61 -1.14 -3.48
CA ASP A 97 9.06 0.16 -3.96
C ASP A 97 10.59 0.25 -3.90
N SER A 98 11.20 0.57 -5.05
CA SER A 98 12.65 0.59 -5.26
C SER A 98 13.36 1.75 -4.55
N PHE A 99 12.63 2.80 -4.15
CA PHE A 99 13.18 4.02 -3.56
C PHE A 99 12.99 4.09 -2.04
N LEU A 100 12.21 3.17 -1.48
CA LEU A 100 11.90 3.10 -0.06
C LEU A 100 12.59 1.91 0.61
N TYR A 101 12.70 1.99 1.94
CA TYR A 101 13.35 0.94 2.72
C TYR A 101 12.66 -0.42 2.54
N GLN A 102 13.48 -1.45 2.34
CA GLN A 102 13.09 -2.86 2.31
C GLN A 102 13.99 -3.65 3.26
N SER A 103 13.41 -4.60 4.00
CA SER A 103 14.19 -5.54 4.80
C SER A 103 14.52 -6.81 4.02
N ASP A 104 15.37 -7.67 4.59
CA ASP A 104 15.72 -9.00 4.05
C ASP A 104 14.51 -9.98 3.96
N THR A 105 13.36 -9.61 4.53
CA THR A 105 12.12 -10.40 4.44
C THR A 105 11.10 -9.79 3.49
N SER A 106 11.39 -8.65 2.87
CA SER A 106 10.45 -7.88 2.05
C SER A 106 9.82 -8.69 0.90
N ASP A 107 10.60 -9.50 0.18
CA ASP A 107 10.07 -10.39 -0.87
C ASP A 107 9.06 -11.42 -0.34
N ARG A 108 9.29 -11.94 0.87
CA ARG A 108 8.36 -12.87 1.53
C ARG A 108 7.10 -12.15 2.00
N VAL A 109 7.23 -10.92 2.47
CA VAL A 109 6.08 -10.07 2.81
C VAL A 109 5.27 -9.75 1.54
N LEU A 110 5.91 -9.46 0.41
CA LEU A 110 5.22 -9.27 -0.87
C LEU A 110 4.48 -10.54 -1.32
N LYS A 111 5.09 -11.72 -1.19
CA LYS A 111 4.41 -13.01 -1.46
C LYS A 111 3.17 -13.21 -0.58
N MET A 112 3.27 -12.88 0.71
CA MET A 112 2.15 -12.93 1.64
C MET A 112 1.03 -11.95 1.23
N PHE A 113 1.39 -10.71 0.88
CA PHE A 113 0.44 -9.72 0.36
C PHE A 113 -0.28 -10.24 -0.88
N TYR A 114 0.45 -10.76 -1.87
CA TYR A 114 -0.13 -11.31 -3.10
C TYR A 114 -1.15 -12.42 -2.81
N LYS A 115 -0.78 -13.35 -1.92
CA LYS A 115 -1.60 -14.51 -1.65
C LYS A 115 -2.86 -14.19 -0.84
N ILE A 116 -2.75 -13.32 0.17
CA ILE A 116 -3.81 -13.10 1.15
C ILE A 116 -4.66 -11.86 0.82
N LEU A 117 -4.02 -10.75 0.44
CA LEU A 117 -4.68 -9.45 0.31
C LEU A 117 -4.95 -9.07 -1.13
N PHE A 118 -4.02 -9.34 -2.04
CA PHE A 118 -4.20 -8.98 -3.45
C PHE A 118 -5.24 -9.85 -4.16
N SER A 119 -5.49 -11.06 -3.64
CA SER A 119 -6.56 -11.95 -4.09
C SER A 119 -7.94 -11.59 -3.49
N ASP A 120 -7.98 -10.75 -2.46
CA ASP A 120 -9.20 -10.33 -1.78
C ASP A 120 -9.75 -9.04 -2.40
N LYS A 121 -10.78 -9.19 -3.25
CA LYS A 121 -11.43 -8.06 -3.90
C LYS A 121 -12.02 -7.06 -2.90
N VAL A 122 -12.54 -7.52 -1.75
CA VAL A 122 -13.13 -6.65 -0.75
C VAL A 122 -12.06 -5.76 -0.12
N TYR A 123 -10.86 -6.29 0.10
CA TYR A 123 -9.72 -5.51 0.56
C TYR A 123 -9.27 -4.47 -0.48
N LEU A 124 -9.19 -4.85 -1.77
CA LEU A 124 -8.82 -3.91 -2.83
C LEU A 124 -9.84 -2.78 -2.99
N ASP A 125 -11.13 -3.10 -2.99
CA ASP A 125 -12.21 -2.11 -3.06
C ASP A 125 -12.15 -1.14 -1.85
N ARG A 126 -11.71 -1.64 -0.69
CA ARG A 126 -11.53 -0.81 0.51
C ARG A 126 -10.38 0.18 0.38
N ILE A 127 -9.25 -0.22 -0.24
CA ILE A 127 -8.15 0.72 -0.53
C ILE A 127 -8.65 1.89 -1.38
N GLU A 128 -9.44 1.61 -2.42
CA GLU A 128 -10.02 2.65 -3.29
C GLU A 128 -10.96 3.57 -2.49
N LYS A 129 -11.81 3.01 -1.63
CA LYS A 129 -12.69 3.78 -0.74
C LYS A 129 -11.90 4.66 0.24
N HIS A 130 -10.83 4.14 0.84
CA HIS A 130 -9.96 4.91 1.73
C HIS A 130 -9.30 6.06 1.00
N TYR A 131 -8.82 5.83 -0.23
CA TYR A 131 -8.28 6.88 -1.07
C TYR A 131 -9.29 7.99 -1.37
N ASP A 132 -10.52 7.63 -1.74
CA ASP A 132 -11.59 8.62 -1.95
C ASP A 132 -11.90 9.42 -0.68
N GLN A 133 -11.96 8.75 0.47
CA GLN A 133 -12.16 9.40 1.76
C GLN A 133 -11.02 10.37 2.07
N PHE A 134 -9.77 9.95 1.87
CA PHE A 134 -8.58 10.75 2.06
C PHE A 134 -8.60 12.01 1.17
N LYS A 135 -8.91 11.85 -0.13
CA LYS A 135 -8.99 12.98 -1.07
C LYS A 135 -10.11 13.96 -0.75
N LYS A 136 -11.24 13.48 -0.22
CA LYS A 136 -12.33 14.35 0.26
C LYS A 136 -11.89 15.13 1.50
N ALA A 137 -11.30 14.45 2.48
CA ALA A 137 -10.85 15.08 3.73
C ALA A 137 -9.78 16.16 3.50
N LEU A 138 -8.80 15.92 2.61
CA LEU A 138 -7.77 16.93 2.29
C LEU A 138 -8.34 18.23 1.72
N LYS A 139 -9.41 18.15 0.91
CA LYS A 139 -10.09 19.34 0.38
C LYS A 139 -10.71 20.16 1.50
N THR A 140 -11.40 19.50 2.45
CA THR A 140 -12.02 20.17 3.60
C THR A 140 -11.01 20.81 4.55
N ILE A 141 -9.79 20.29 4.66
CA ILE A 141 -8.73 20.88 5.50
C ILE A 141 -8.10 22.11 4.83
N SER A 142 -8.20 22.21 3.50
CA SER A 142 -7.60 23.30 2.72
C SER A 142 -8.53 24.50 2.51
N ASP A 143 -9.80 24.38 2.92
CA ASP A 143 -10.84 25.42 2.91
C ASP A 143 -10.87 26.17 4.26
#